data_AF-A0A9X1HRQ8-F1
#
_entry.id   AF-A0A9X1HRQ8-F1
#
_cell.length_a   1.000
_cell.length_b   1.000
_cell.length_c   1.000
_cell.angle_alpha   90.00
_cell.angle_beta   90.00
_cell.angle_gamma   90.00
#
_symmetry.space_group_name_H-M   'P 1'
#
loop_
_entity.id
_entity.type
_entity.pdbx_description
1 polymer ?
#
loop_
_entity_poly.entity_id
_entity_poly.type
_entity_poly.pdbx_seq_one_letter_code
_entity_poly.pdbx_strand_id
1 'polypeptide(L)'
;MFNIFKKKKSEPTIEENKHKKAFETPSNWDHNYIYGFINGNPQQTISDTNAVKEIVQNTAGNKGFVAIDSIFHPYNLVNHKGATAWDLAWFKVAFHDNGKFIGEIARDKSATVIKSEELNLKDNYRVWPNNDLDPERNPHYAKYVPFVFPYLTYQSKDEPHWSRMINSELKDYGHAHTYIEYFNSIFSKYVSGHIMTLGFGEFDRENLDGLIEKFTSFYDRNIKN
;
A
#
# COMPACT_ATOMS: atom_id res chain seq x y z
N MET A 1 -17.99 28.24 55.90
CA MET A 1 -17.48 28.73 54.61
C MET A 1 -16.58 27.63 54.05
N PHE A 2 -16.98 26.92 52.99
CA PHE A 2 -16.14 26.25 51.97
C PHE A 2 -17.03 25.32 51.15
N ASN A 3 -17.24 25.71 49.90
CA ASN A 3 -18.12 25.09 48.92
C ASN A 3 -17.25 24.79 47.69
N ILE A 4 -16.56 23.64 47.67
CA ILE A 4 -15.77 23.14 46.53
C ILE A 4 -15.78 21.62 46.74
N PHE A 5 -16.63 20.84 46.08
CA PHE A 5 -16.32 20.18 44.81
C PHE A 5 -17.64 19.74 44.15
N LYS A 6 -18.14 20.51 43.18
CA LYS A 6 -19.05 19.96 42.17
C LYS A 6 -18.22 19.09 41.24
N LYS A 7 -18.31 17.77 41.39
CA LYS A 7 -17.79 16.80 40.42
C LYS A 7 -18.54 17.04 39.10
N LYS A 8 -17.87 17.66 38.12
CA LYS A 8 -18.37 17.74 36.75
C LYS A 8 -18.41 16.29 36.23
N LYS A 9 -19.60 15.70 36.13
CA LYS A 9 -19.80 14.49 35.34
C LYS A 9 -19.53 14.89 33.89
N SER A 10 -18.33 14.63 33.40
CA SER A 10 -18.08 14.53 31.97
C SER A 10 -18.80 13.25 31.52
N GLU A 11 -19.95 13.41 30.88
CA GLU A 11 -20.51 12.34 30.06
C GLU A 11 -19.49 12.02 28.96
N PRO A 12 -19.05 10.76 28.80
CA PRO A 12 -18.28 10.39 27.64
C PRO A 12 -19.25 10.40 26.45
N THR A 13 -18.95 11.24 25.46
CA THR A 13 -19.60 11.33 24.16
C THR A 13 -19.67 9.91 23.55
N ILE A 14 -20.84 9.28 23.60
CA ILE A 14 -21.04 7.88 23.16
C ILE A 14 -20.74 7.74 21.65
N GLU A 15 -20.89 8.82 20.87
CA GLU A 15 -20.58 8.87 19.44
C GLU A 15 -19.08 8.85 19.14
N GLU A 16 -18.26 9.62 19.87
CA GLU A 16 -16.80 9.64 19.67
C GLU A 16 -16.16 8.28 19.94
N ASN A 17 -16.64 7.54 20.95
CA ASN A 17 -16.14 6.21 21.29
C ASN A 17 -16.56 5.13 20.28
N LYS A 18 -17.75 5.23 19.67
CA LYS A 18 -18.16 4.31 18.59
C LYS A 18 -17.31 4.49 17.34
N HIS A 19 -17.08 5.74 16.94
CA HIS A 19 -16.23 6.05 15.80
C HIS A 19 -14.77 5.64 16.03
N LYS A 20 -14.23 5.87 17.24
CA LYS A 20 -12.87 5.47 17.60
C LYS A 20 -12.64 3.95 17.46
N LYS A 21 -13.57 3.14 17.97
CA LYS A 21 -13.52 1.67 17.82
C LYS A 21 -13.59 1.20 16.36
N ALA A 22 -14.34 1.90 15.51
CA ALA A 22 -14.45 1.54 14.10
C ALA A 22 -13.14 1.80 13.32
N PHE A 23 -12.39 2.85 13.65
CA PHE A 23 -11.10 3.14 12.99
C PHE A 23 -9.98 2.20 13.43
N GLU A 24 -10.07 1.68 14.66
CA GLU A 24 -9.12 0.74 15.27
C GLU A 24 -9.35 -0.73 14.83
N THR A 25 -10.17 -0.98 13.80
CA THR A 25 -10.37 -2.34 13.26
C THR A 25 -9.59 -2.49 11.94
N PRO A 26 -8.58 -3.39 11.85
CA PRO A 26 -7.78 -3.58 10.64
C PRO A 26 -8.60 -3.91 9.39
N SER A 27 -9.72 -4.63 9.54
CA SER A 27 -10.58 -5.02 8.42
C SER A 27 -11.31 -3.86 7.73
N ASN A 28 -11.30 -2.66 8.34
CA ASN A 28 -11.90 -1.46 7.76
C ASN A 28 -10.91 -0.66 6.90
N TRP A 29 -9.76 -1.25 6.59
CA TRP A 29 -8.70 -0.65 5.80
C TRP A 29 -8.43 -1.49 4.55
N ASP A 30 -8.25 -0.81 3.44
CA ASP A 30 -7.94 -1.42 2.15
C ASP A 30 -6.43 -1.61 2.00
N HIS A 31 -6.04 -2.84 1.70
CA HIS A 31 -4.65 -3.24 1.48
C HIS A 31 -4.26 -2.96 0.03
N ASN A 32 -3.96 -1.70 -0.29
CA ASN A 32 -3.69 -1.30 -1.66
C ASN A 32 -2.22 -1.51 -2.06
N TYR A 33 -1.96 -1.64 -3.36
CA TYR A 33 -0.62 -1.60 -3.91
C TYR A 33 -0.54 -1.01 -5.31
N ILE A 34 0.64 -0.51 -5.63
CA ILE A 34 1.14 -0.33 -6.99
C ILE A 34 2.01 -1.52 -7.34
N TYR A 35 1.93 -2.05 -8.55
CA TYR A 35 2.77 -3.16 -8.98
C TYR A 35 3.33 -2.97 -10.38
N GLY A 36 4.51 -3.55 -10.62
CA GLY A 36 5.10 -3.56 -11.93
C GLY A 36 6.48 -4.20 -11.98
N PHE A 37 7.27 -3.86 -13.00
CA PHE A 37 8.63 -4.35 -13.14
C PHE A 37 9.65 -3.24 -12.92
N ILE A 38 10.78 -3.62 -12.34
CA ILE A 38 11.94 -2.76 -12.18
C ILE A 38 13.17 -3.46 -12.76
N ASN A 39 13.99 -2.70 -13.48
CA ASN A 39 15.32 -3.17 -13.87
C ASN A 39 16.31 -2.87 -12.75
N GLY A 40 16.42 -3.78 -11.78
CA GLY A 40 17.28 -3.64 -10.61
C GLY A 40 16.75 -4.41 -9.42
N ASN A 41 17.26 -4.08 -8.23
CA ASN A 41 16.80 -4.68 -6.98
C ASN A 41 15.36 -4.23 -6.68
N PRO A 42 14.38 -5.13 -6.50
CA PRO A 42 13.00 -4.76 -6.15
C PRO A 42 12.85 -4.41 -4.67
N GLN A 43 13.94 -4.46 -3.89
CA GLN A 43 13.96 -4.29 -2.45
C GLN A 43 14.71 -3.00 -2.09
N GLN A 44 14.08 -1.87 -2.41
CA GLN A 44 14.65 -0.53 -2.23
C GLN A 44 13.81 0.29 -1.26
N THR A 45 14.51 1.06 -0.44
CA THR A 45 13.91 2.05 0.45
C THR A 45 14.02 3.43 -0.16
N ILE A 46 12.90 4.14 -0.17
CA ILE A 46 12.78 5.54 -0.59
C ILE A 46 12.97 6.39 0.67
N SER A 47 14.17 6.97 0.81
CA SER A 47 14.57 7.69 2.03
C SER A 47 13.83 9.00 2.26
N ASP A 48 13.28 9.61 1.21
CA ASP A 48 12.50 10.84 1.31
C ASP A 48 11.01 10.54 1.59
N THR A 49 10.58 10.80 2.82
CA THR A 49 9.19 10.67 3.26
C THR A 49 8.21 11.48 2.41
N ASN A 50 8.60 12.65 1.91
CA ASN A 50 7.71 13.48 1.08
C ASN A 50 7.55 12.85 -0.31
N ALA A 51 8.61 12.25 -0.84
CA ALA A 51 8.53 11.48 -2.09
C ALA A 51 7.58 10.28 -1.97
N VAL A 52 7.66 9.53 -0.87
CA VAL A 52 6.73 8.42 -0.59
C VAL A 52 5.29 8.93 -0.56
N LYS A 53 5.04 10.06 0.10
CA LYS A 53 3.71 10.68 0.15
C LYS A 53 3.25 11.11 -1.23
N GLU A 54 4.11 11.72 -2.04
CA GLU A 54 3.78 12.15 -3.40
C GLU A 54 3.37 10.96 -4.27
N ILE A 55 4.14 9.87 -4.26
CA ILE A 55 3.81 8.65 -5.04
C ILE A 55 2.44 8.11 -4.63
N VAL A 56 2.17 7.96 -3.34
CA VAL A 56 0.90 7.42 -2.85
C VAL A 56 -0.25 8.39 -3.09
N GLN A 57 -0.07 9.70 -2.95
CA GLN A 57 -1.10 10.71 -3.24
C GLN A 57 -1.53 10.69 -4.71
N ASN A 58 -0.60 10.45 -5.64
CA ASN A 58 -0.94 10.28 -7.06
C ASN A 58 -1.76 9.01 -7.35
N THR A 59 -1.86 8.10 -6.39
CA THR A 59 -2.64 6.85 -6.51
C THR A 59 -3.93 6.87 -5.69
N ALA A 60 -3.86 7.35 -4.45
CA ALA A 60 -4.96 7.41 -3.49
C ALA A 60 -5.79 8.71 -3.59
N GLY A 61 -5.27 9.73 -4.29
CA GLY A 61 -5.89 11.05 -4.37
C GLY A 61 -5.84 11.77 -3.02
N ASN A 62 -6.97 12.38 -2.64
CA ASN A 62 -7.09 13.14 -1.38
C ASN A 62 -7.31 12.25 -0.15
N LYS A 63 -7.36 10.92 -0.30
CA LYS A 63 -7.57 10.02 0.84
C LYS A 63 -6.39 10.09 1.82
N GLY A 64 -6.68 9.93 3.10
CA GLY A 64 -5.65 9.66 4.10
C GLY A 64 -5.09 8.25 3.91
N PHE A 65 -3.78 8.10 4.10
CA PHE A 65 -3.11 6.81 3.93
C PHE A 65 -1.99 6.54 4.94
N VAL A 66 -1.68 5.25 5.07
CA VAL A 66 -0.43 4.76 5.68
C VAL A 66 0.41 4.15 4.55
N ALA A 67 1.55 4.76 4.23
CA ALA A 67 2.49 4.21 3.27
C ALA A 67 3.63 3.48 3.98
N ILE A 68 4.29 2.58 3.26
CA ILE A 68 5.56 1.97 3.68
C ILE A 68 6.63 2.57 2.78
N ASP A 69 7.77 2.98 3.33
CA ASP A 69 8.82 3.68 2.59
C ASP A 69 9.61 2.83 1.59
N SER A 70 9.14 1.64 1.23
CA SER A 70 9.93 0.69 0.45
C SER A 70 9.10 -0.08 -0.57
N ILE A 71 9.74 -0.38 -1.70
CA ILE A 71 9.27 -1.36 -2.66
C ILE A 71 9.75 -2.75 -2.25
N PHE A 72 8.93 -3.75 -2.52
CA PHE A 72 9.18 -5.14 -2.18
C PHE A 72 9.03 -6.03 -3.41
N HIS A 73 9.76 -7.15 -3.42
CA HIS A 73 9.37 -8.27 -4.27
C HIS A 73 8.04 -8.87 -3.76
N PRO A 74 7.12 -9.35 -4.62
CA PRO A 74 5.83 -9.90 -4.21
C PRO A 74 5.93 -10.97 -3.10
N TYR A 75 6.94 -11.83 -3.16
CA TYR A 75 7.18 -12.88 -2.16
C TYR A 75 7.60 -12.36 -0.77
N ASN A 76 7.90 -11.06 -0.65
CA ASN A 76 8.40 -10.44 0.57
C ASN A 76 7.32 -9.60 1.27
N LEU A 77 6.06 -9.78 0.90
CA LEU A 77 4.91 -9.07 1.48
C LEU A 77 4.27 -9.78 2.66
N VAL A 78 4.57 -11.06 2.89
CA VAL A 78 3.96 -11.89 3.95
C VAL A 78 5.04 -12.63 4.73
N ASN A 79 5.02 -12.50 6.06
CA ASN A 79 5.96 -13.20 6.91
C ASN A 79 5.50 -14.63 7.26
N HIS A 80 6.38 -15.45 7.86
CA HIS A 80 6.10 -16.83 8.29
C HIS A 80 4.88 -17.01 9.21
N LYS A 81 4.47 -15.96 9.93
CA LYS A 81 3.28 -15.96 10.81
C LYS A 81 2.00 -15.60 10.05
N GLY A 82 2.09 -15.35 8.75
CA GLY A 82 0.98 -14.92 7.91
C GLY A 82 0.63 -13.44 8.01
N ALA A 83 1.40 -12.65 8.77
CA ALA A 83 1.18 -11.19 8.82
C ALA A 83 1.74 -10.54 7.56
N THR A 84 0.94 -9.67 6.97
CA THR A 84 1.27 -8.96 5.74
C THR A 84 1.99 -7.64 6.02
N ALA A 85 2.69 -7.06 5.04
CA ALA A 85 3.31 -5.75 5.14
C ALA A 85 2.30 -4.67 5.61
N TRP A 86 1.07 -4.77 5.11
CA TRP A 86 -0.02 -3.90 5.51
C TRP A 86 -0.47 -4.10 6.97
N ASP A 87 -0.60 -5.34 7.45
CA ASP A 87 -0.92 -5.61 8.86
C ASP A 87 0.07 -4.91 9.78
N LEU A 88 1.34 -5.09 9.47
CA LEU A 88 2.42 -4.58 10.30
C LEU A 88 2.45 -3.05 10.28
N ALA A 89 2.26 -2.43 9.11
CA ALA A 89 2.13 -0.98 9.00
C ALA A 89 0.92 -0.44 9.78
N TRP A 90 -0.22 -1.13 9.68
CA TRP A 90 -1.43 -0.76 10.43
C TRP A 90 -1.18 -0.83 11.94
N PHE A 91 -0.61 -1.95 12.44
CA PHE A 91 -0.31 -2.10 13.86
C PHE A 91 0.65 -1.03 14.37
N LYS A 92 1.67 -0.66 13.58
CA LYS A 92 2.58 0.43 13.94
C LYS A 92 1.85 1.74 14.17
N VAL A 93 0.94 2.11 13.27
CA VAL A 93 0.15 3.35 13.42
C VAL A 93 -0.84 3.25 14.58
N ALA A 94 -1.52 2.12 14.73
CA ALA A 94 -2.53 1.92 15.77
C ALA A 94 -1.94 1.98 17.19
N PHE A 95 -0.71 1.50 17.37
CA PHE A 95 -0.03 1.51 18.68
C PHE A 95 0.86 2.74 18.92
N HIS A 96 1.19 3.51 17.88
CA HIS A 96 1.92 4.77 18.02
C HIS A 96 1.00 5.88 18.56
N ASP A 97 1.46 6.66 19.54
CA ASP A 97 0.73 7.78 20.15
C ASP A 97 -0.74 7.47 20.51
N ASN A 98 -1.00 6.27 21.04
CA ASN A 98 -2.33 5.78 21.39
C ASN A 98 -3.35 5.81 20.23
N GLY A 99 -2.89 5.57 19.00
CA GLY A 99 -3.73 5.47 17.81
C GLY A 99 -4.31 6.80 17.35
N LYS A 100 -3.82 7.95 17.83
CA LYS A 100 -4.34 9.28 17.44
C LYS A 100 -4.38 9.45 15.92
N PHE A 101 -3.33 9.01 15.23
CA PHE A 101 -3.21 9.14 13.79
C PHE A 101 -4.23 8.29 13.02
N ILE A 102 -4.65 7.13 13.54
CA ILE A 102 -5.56 6.22 12.81
C ILE A 102 -6.89 6.90 12.46
N GLY A 103 -7.42 7.70 13.40
CA GLY A 103 -8.67 8.43 13.21
C GLY A 103 -8.51 9.70 12.37
N GLU A 104 -7.33 10.31 12.30
CA GLU A 104 -7.08 11.44 11.41
C GLU A 104 -6.92 10.97 9.96
N ILE A 105 -6.19 9.87 9.76
CA ILE A 105 -5.99 9.23 8.46
C ILE A 105 -7.33 8.72 7.92
N ALA A 106 -8.15 8.05 8.75
CA ALA A 106 -9.46 7.56 8.34
C ALA A 106 -10.49 8.66 8.00
N ARG A 107 -10.20 9.93 8.32
CA ARG A 107 -11.01 11.09 7.96
C ARG A 107 -10.35 11.94 6.86
N ASP A 108 -9.37 11.38 6.16
CA ASP A 108 -8.63 12.03 5.08
C ASP A 108 -7.88 13.31 5.50
N LYS A 109 -7.54 13.44 6.78
CA LYS A 109 -6.87 14.64 7.33
C LYS A 109 -5.37 14.52 7.40
N SER A 110 -4.83 13.30 7.33
CA SER A 110 -3.41 13.07 7.45
C SER A 110 -2.95 11.85 6.65
N ALA A 111 -1.65 11.83 6.40
CA ALA A 111 -0.95 10.72 5.80
C ALA A 111 0.36 10.48 6.54
N THR A 112 0.68 9.21 6.77
CA THR A 112 1.89 8.81 7.48
C THR A 112 2.69 7.80 6.67
N VAL A 113 3.99 7.75 6.94
CA VAL A 113 4.92 6.82 6.30
C VAL A 113 5.59 6.02 7.40
N ILE A 114 5.52 4.70 7.27
CA ILE A 114 6.19 3.75 8.16
C ILE A 114 7.48 3.30 7.51
N LYS A 115 8.56 3.28 8.29
CA LYS A 115 9.83 2.78 7.82
C LYS A 115 9.81 1.27 7.69
N SER A 116 10.22 0.73 6.56
CA SER A 116 10.22 -0.71 6.31
C SER A 116 11.11 -1.49 7.26
N GLU A 117 12.21 -0.89 7.73
CA GLU A 117 13.12 -1.46 8.73
C GLU A 117 12.38 -1.80 10.04
N GLU A 118 11.32 -1.07 10.37
CA GLU A 118 10.56 -1.29 11.60
C GLU A 118 9.57 -2.46 11.50
N LEU A 119 9.33 -2.97 10.28
CA LEU A 119 8.34 -4.01 10.00
C LEU A 119 8.93 -5.42 10.12
N ASN A 120 10.26 -5.56 10.20
CA ASN A 120 10.96 -6.85 10.30
C ASN A 120 10.47 -7.90 9.27
N LEU A 121 10.09 -7.44 8.07
CA LEU A 121 9.60 -8.33 7.00
C LEU A 121 10.68 -9.30 6.51
N LYS A 122 11.95 -8.97 6.73
CA LYS A 122 13.10 -9.77 6.30
C LYS A 122 13.37 -11.00 7.15
N ASP A 123 13.01 -10.97 8.43
CA ASP A 123 13.52 -11.95 9.39
C ASP A 123 12.80 -13.30 9.32
N ASN A 124 11.72 -13.41 8.53
CA ASN A 124 11.02 -14.67 8.37
C ASN A 124 10.11 -14.63 7.12
N TYR A 125 10.65 -14.81 5.93
CA TYR A 125 9.83 -14.95 4.73
C TYR A 125 8.95 -16.21 4.82
N ARG A 126 7.67 -16.08 4.46
CA ARG A 126 6.85 -17.25 4.15
C ARG A 126 7.35 -17.83 2.83
N VAL A 127 7.54 -19.15 2.76
CA VAL A 127 7.71 -19.82 1.45
C VAL A 127 6.41 -19.63 0.69
N TRP A 128 6.44 -18.82 -0.37
CA TRP A 128 5.30 -18.67 -1.27
C TRP A 128 5.16 -19.98 -2.07
N PRO A 129 4.00 -20.66 -2.04
CA PRO A 129 3.84 -21.94 -2.74
C PRO A 129 4.03 -21.82 -4.25
N ASN A 130 3.47 -20.76 -4.84
CA ASN A 130 3.72 -20.36 -6.22
C ASN A 130 5.11 -19.72 -6.35
N ASN A 131 5.97 -20.31 -7.17
CA ASN A 131 7.32 -19.82 -7.47
C ASN A 131 7.49 -19.38 -8.93
N ASP A 132 6.41 -19.01 -9.64
CA ASP A 132 6.48 -18.67 -11.07
C ASP A 132 7.32 -17.42 -11.34
N LEU A 133 7.45 -16.50 -10.37
CA LEU A 133 8.33 -15.32 -10.48
C LEU A 133 9.80 -15.61 -10.16
N ASP A 134 10.15 -16.85 -9.83
CA ASP A 134 11.52 -17.22 -9.48
C ASP A 134 12.44 -17.11 -10.71
N PRO A 135 13.49 -16.26 -10.68
CA PRO A 135 14.41 -16.10 -11.79
C PRO A 135 15.24 -17.37 -12.10
N GLU A 136 15.41 -18.30 -11.16
CA GLU A 136 16.07 -19.59 -11.44
C GLU A 136 15.22 -20.46 -12.37
N ARG A 137 13.89 -20.39 -12.21
CA ARG A 137 12.92 -21.13 -13.04
C ARG A 137 12.55 -20.36 -14.30
N ASN A 138 12.50 -19.03 -14.22
CA ASN A 138 12.03 -18.12 -15.25
C ASN A 138 13.02 -16.94 -15.42
N PRO A 139 14.11 -17.11 -16.20
CA PRO A 139 15.23 -16.17 -16.25
C PRO A 139 14.90 -14.74 -16.67
N HIS A 140 13.76 -14.50 -17.33
CA HIS A 140 13.32 -13.16 -17.70
C HIS A 140 13.03 -12.27 -16.47
N TYR A 141 12.60 -12.85 -15.35
CA TYR A 141 12.38 -12.12 -14.10
C TYR A 141 13.69 -11.69 -13.42
N ALA A 142 14.86 -12.14 -13.91
CA ALA A 142 16.14 -11.57 -13.49
C ALA A 142 16.37 -10.16 -14.09
N LYS A 143 15.77 -9.87 -15.25
CA LYS A 143 15.87 -8.58 -15.95
C LYS A 143 14.68 -7.67 -15.67
N TYR A 144 13.48 -8.25 -15.66
CA TYR A 144 12.23 -7.56 -15.36
C TYR A 144 11.78 -8.00 -13.97
N VAL A 145 12.41 -7.44 -12.94
CA VAL A 145 12.17 -7.94 -11.58
C VAL A 145 10.82 -7.41 -11.08
N PRO A 146 9.89 -8.27 -10.61
CA PRO A 146 8.62 -7.82 -10.08
C PRO A 146 8.80 -6.97 -8.82
N PHE A 147 8.04 -5.89 -8.73
CA PHE A 147 7.94 -5.07 -7.52
C PHE A 147 6.48 -4.80 -7.13
N VAL A 148 6.30 -4.53 -5.84
CA VAL A 148 5.06 -4.08 -5.22
C VAL A 148 5.37 -2.94 -4.27
N PHE A 149 4.58 -1.88 -4.34
CA PHE A 149 4.63 -0.74 -3.43
C PHE A 149 3.34 -0.66 -2.61
N PRO A 150 3.35 -1.15 -1.35
CA PRO A 150 2.15 -1.27 -0.52
C PRO A 150 1.79 0.03 0.20
N TYR A 151 0.48 0.27 0.33
CA TYR A 151 -0.08 1.33 1.17
C TYR A 151 -1.49 0.97 1.66
N LEU A 152 -1.95 1.64 2.71
CA LEU A 152 -3.28 1.47 3.30
C LEU A 152 -4.12 2.72 3.09
N THR A 153 -5.40 2.55 2.82
CA THR A 153 -6.41 3.62 2.93
C THR A 153 -7.57 3.13 3.79
N TYR A 154 -8.32 4.04 4.41
CA TYR A 154 -9.56 3.65 5.07
C TYR A 154 -10.64 3.34 4.03
N GLN A 155 -11.44 2.31 4.29
CA GLN A 155 -12.51 1.88 3.39
C GLN A 155 -13.47 3.03 3.08
N SER A 156 -13.72 3.22 1.79
CA SER A 156 -14.77 4.11 1.30
C SER A 156 -15.62 3.37 0.27
N LYS A 157 -16.87 3.83 0.12
CA LYS A 157 -17.75 3.39 -0.97
C LYS A 157 -17.40 4.02 -2.31
N ASP A 158 -16.55 5.03 -2.30
CA ASP A 158 -16.10 5.72 -3.51
C ASP A 158 -15.12 4.84 -4.28
N GLU A 159 -15.23 4.88 -5.61
CA GLU A 159 -14.25 4.28 -6.51
C GLU A 159 -12.82 4.76 -6.17
N PRO A 160 -11.82 3.86 -6.11
CA PRO A 160 -10.43 4.24 -5.90
C PRO A 160 -9.97 5.29 -6.91
N HIS A 161 -9.18 6.27 -6.45
CA HIS A 161 -8.73 7.38 -7.30
C HIS A 161 -8.03 6.91 -8.57
N TRP A 162 -7.06 5.99 -8.44
CA TRP A 162 -6.37 5.38 -9.59
C TRP A 162 -7.34 4.71 -10.58
N SER A 163 -8.38 4.04 -10.09
CA SER A 163 -9.38 3.37 -10.93
C SER A 163 -10.16 4.40 -11.75
N ARG A 164 -10.61 5.47 -11.08
CA ARG A 164 -11.31 6.57 -11.73
C ARG A 164 -10.44 7.26 -12.80
N MET A 165 -9.15 7.48 -12.52
CA MET A 165 -8.22 8.09 -13.48
C MET A 165 -8.02 7.20 -14.71
N ILE A 166 -7.77 5.90 -14.50
CA ILE A 166 -7.64 4.92 -15.59
C ILE A 166 -8.92 4.85 -16.41
N ASN A 167 -10.08 4.71 -15.76
CA ASN A 167 -11.37 4.57 -16.45
C ASN A 167 -11.75 5.83 -17.24
N SER A 168 -11.39 7.02 -16.74
CA SER A 168 -11.56 8.26 -17.50
C SER A 168 -10.74 8.24 -18.78
N GLU A 169 -9.44 7.91 -18.72
CA GLU A 169 -8.60 7.89 -19.91
C GLU A 169 -8.96 6.75 -20.88
N LEU A 170 -9.36 5.58 -20.37
CA LEU A 170 -9.87 4.50 -21.22
C LEU A 170 -11.11 4.94 -21.99
N LYS A 171 -12.01 5.68 -21.36
CA LYS A 171 -13.22 6.19 -22.01
C LYS A 171 -12.90 7.26 -23.07
N ASP A 172 -11.95 8.14 -22.79
CA ASP A 172 -11.66 9.29 -23.64
C ASP A 172 -10.69 8.95 -24.79
N TYR A 173 -9.74 8.04 -24.55
CA TYR A 173 -8.63 7.74 -25.47
C TYR A 173 -8.46 6.26 -25.82
N GLY A 174 -9.18 5.35 -25.15
CA GLY A 174 -9.04 3.89 -25.34
C GLY A 174 -7.82 3.28 -24.64
N HIS A 175 -7.01 4.06 -23.93
CA HIS A 175 -5.84 3.63 -23.15
C HIS A 175 -5.60 4.59 -21.98
N ALA A 176 -4.91 4.13 -20.93
CA ALA A 176 -4.55 4.96 -19.76
C ALA A 176 -3.07 5.42 -19.77
N HIS A 177 -2.49 5.62 -20.96
CA HIS A 177 -1.07 5.88 -21.13
C HIS A 177 -0.62 7.16 -20.40
N THR A 178 -1.39 8.25 -20.46
CA THR A 178 -0.98 9.54 -19.89
C THR A 178 -0.87 9.45 -18.37
N TYR A 179 -1.85 8.85 -17.70
CA TYR A 179 -1.81 8.65 -16.25
C TYR A 179 -0.64 7.76 -15.82
N ILE A 180 -0.42 6.64 -16.53
CA ILE A 180 0.67 5.70 -16.21
C ILE A 180 2.05 6.33 -16.43
N GLU A 181 2.26 7.06 -17.53
CA GLU A 181 3.54 7.74 -17.78
C GLU A 181 3.82 8.85 -16.77
N TYR A 182 2.80 9.64 -16.44
CA TYR A 182 2.92 10.65 -15.39
C TYR A 182 3.32 10.01 -14.06
N PHE A 183 2.65 8.91 -13.68
CA PHE A 183 2.98 8.16 -12.48
C PHE A 183 4.41 7.58 -12.51
N ASN A 184 4.81 6.94 -13.62
CA ASN A 184 6.18 6.42 -13.81
C ASN A 184 7.22 7.54 -13.70
N SER A 185 6.93 8.73 -14.22
CA SER A 185 7.82 9.90 -14.15
C SER A 185 8.05 10.38 -12.72
N ILE A 186 7.05 10.29 -11.84
CA ILE A 186 7.17 10.62 -10.42
C ILE A 186 7.96 9.52 -9.72
N PHE A 187 7.54 8.26 -9.90
CA PHE A 187 8.11 7.14 -9.17
C PHE A 187 9.60 6.94 -9.49
N SER A 188 9.98 7.08 -10.76
CA SER A 188 11.36 6.89 -11.22
C SER A 188 12.35 7.94 -10.70
N LYS A 189 11.88 9.06 -10.12
CA LYS A 189 12.77 10.05 -9.47
C LYS A 189 13.36 9.52 -8.16
N TYR A 190 12.71 8.54 -7.54
CA TYR A 190 12.94 8.17 -6.14
C TYR A 190 13.39 6.72 -5.95
N VAL A 191 13.51 5.96 -7.04
CA VAL A 191 14.08 4.62 -7.03
C VAL A 191 15.25 4.55 -7.99
N SER A 192 16.15 3.60 -7.75
CA SER A 192 17.20 3.26 -8.72
C SER A 192 16.69 2.21 -9.71
N GLY A 193 16.95 2.41 -10.99
CA GLY A 193 16.48 1.55 -12.08
C GLY A 193 15.24 2.09 -12.79
N HIS A 194 14.90 1.47 -13.91
CA HIS A 194 13.75 1.86 -14.71
C HIS A 194 12.49 1.15 -14.21
N ILE A 195 11.46 1.92 -13.82
CA ILE A 195 10.14 1.40 -13.43
C ILE A 195 9.25 1.27 -14.66
N MET A 196 8.54 0.16 -14.74
CA MET A 196 7.38 -0.01 -15.60
C MET A 196 6.19 -0.44 -14.73
N THR A 197 5.34 0.53 -14.35
CA THR A 197 4.11 0.25 -13.62
C THR A 197 3.14 -0.52 -14.52
N LEU A 198 2.67 -1.67 -14.05
CA LEU A 198 1.65 -2.46 -14.73
C LEU A 198 0.25 -2.07 -14.29
N GLY A 199 0.11 -1.63 -13.03
CA GLY A 199 -1.14 -1.09 -12.54
C GLY A 199 -1.17 -0.98 -11.02
N PHE A 200 -2.40 -0.95 -10.53
CA PHE A 200 -2.75 -0.74 -9.13
C PHE A 200 -3.78 -1.80 -8.72
N GLY A 201 -3.89 -2.09 -7.44
CA GLY A 201 -4.87 -3.06 -6.97
C GLY A 201 -5.00 -3.12 -5.46
N GLU A 202 -5.92 -3.96 -5.04
CA GLU A 202 -6.15 -4.32 -3.64
C GLU A 202 -5.69 -5.76 -3.41
N PHE A 203 -5.10 -6.01 -2.25
CA PHE A 203 -4.52 -7.29 -1.88
C PHE A 203 -5.59 -8.19 -1.30
N ASP A 204 -5.88 -9.27 -2.02
CA ASP A 204 -6.78 -10.32 -1.59
C ASP A 204 -6.01 -11.35 -0.76
N ARG A 205 -6.34 -11.43 0.53
CA ARG A 205 -5.71 -12.37 1.46
C ARG A 205 -6.13 -13.81 1.22
N GLU A 206 -7.32 -14.02 0.67
CA GLU A 206 -7.86 -15.33 0.36
C GLU A 206 -7.29 -15.86 -0.96
N ASN A 207 -6.81 -14.96 -1.83
CA ASN A 207 -6.16 -15.29 -3.09
C ASN A 207 -4.78 -14.63 -3.24
N LEU A 208 -3.80 -15.14 -2.51
CA LEU A 208 -2.41 -14.68 -2.58
C LEU A 208 -1.87 -14.76 -4.03
N ASP A 209 -2.10 -15.89 -4.70
CA ASP A 209 -1.58 -16.14 -6.05
C ASP A 209 -2.16 -15.18 -7.09
N GLY A 210 -3.32 -14.57 -6.84
CA GLY A 210 -3.88 -13.52 -7.69
C GLY A 210 -2.94 -12.32 -7.92
N LEU A 211 -2.02 -12.04 -6.99
CA LEU A 211 -0.97 -11.04 -7.22
C LEU A 211 0.11 -11.55 -8.19
N ILE A 212 0.51 -12.82 -8.04
CA ILE A 212 1.51 -13.47 -8.90
C ILE A 212 1.00 -13.60 -10.33
N GLU A 213 -0.26 -14.01 -10.47
CA GLU A 213 -0.96 -14.14 -11.75
C GLU A 213 -0.99 -12.83 -12.56
N LYS A 214 -1.00 -11.67 -11.91
CA LYS A 214 -0.94 -10.37 -12.62
C LYS A 214 0.37 -10.21 -13.39
N PHE A 215 1.49 -10.63 -12.81
CA PHE A 215 2.81 -10.55 -13.46
C PHE A 215 2.94 -11.60 -14.57
N THR A 216 2.61 -12.86 -14.28
CA THR A 216 2.72 -13.95 -15.26
C THR A 216 1.79 -13.74 -16.45
N SER A 217 0.54 -13.33 -16.20
CA SER A 217 -0.42 -13.01 -17.27
C SER A 217 0.04 -11.84 -18.13
N PHE A 218 0.71 -10.83 -17.56
CA PHE A 218 1.28 -9.75 -18.36
C PHE A 218 2.41 -10.27 -19.25
N TYR A 219 3.33 -11.05 -18.70
CA TYR A 219 4.47 -11.60 -19.43
C TYR A 219 4.01 -12.49 -20.59
N ASP A 220 3.10 -13.42 -20.34
CA ASP A 220 2.59 -14.36 -21.36
C ASP A 220 1.86 -13.63 -22.50
N ARG A 221 1.18 -12.51 -22.21
CA ARG A 221 0.47 -11.74 -23.23
C ARG A 221 1.36 -10.81 -24.04
N ASN A 222 2.39 -10.23 -23.43
CA ASN A 222 3.08 -9.06 -24.00
C ASN A 222 4.58 -9.26 -24.25
N ILE A 223 5.23 -10.26 -23.66
CA ILE A 223 6.69 -10.44 -23.75
C ILE A 223 7.07 -11.80 -24.35
N LYS A 224 6.30 -12.86 -24.04
CA LYS A 224 6.59 -14.21 -24.51
C LYS A 224 6.34 -14.42 -26.01
N ASN A 225 5.43 -13.64 -26.59
CA ASN A 225 5.04 -13.69 -28.00
C ASN A 225 5.88 -12.72 -28.83
#